data_AF-A0A7G6Y3E2-F1
#
_entry.id   AF-A0A7G6Y3E2-F1
#
_cell.length_a   1.000
_cell.length_b   1.000
_cell.length_c   1.000
_cell.angle_alpha   90.00
_cell.angle_beta   90.00
_cell.angle_gamma   90.00
#
_symmetry.space_group_name_H-M   'P 1'
#
loop_
_entity.id
_entity.type
_entity.pdbx_description
1 polymer ?
#
loop_
_entity_poly.entity_id
_entity_poly.type
_entity_poly.pdbx_seq_one_letter_code
_entity_poly.pdbx_strand_id
1 'polypeptide(L)' 'MLKTRMKRQAAKIGRAVDRLAAIEASVAALADEDLLDLADIFAAGEPTPLREMAAAEMLHRNLSL' A
#
# COMPACT_ATOMS: atom_id res chain seq x y z
N MET A 1 11.36 28.43 -17.39
CA MET A 1 10.16 27.55 -17.31
C MET A 1 10.47 26.06 -17.09
N LEU A 2 11.40 25.45 -17.84
CA LEU A 2 11.68 24.00 -17.72
C LEU A 2 12.14 23.57 -16.31
N LYS A 3 13.09 24.30 -15.69
CA LYS A 3 13.57 24.03 -14.33
C LYS A 3 12.45 24.05 -13.28
N THR A 4 11.54 25.02 -13.37
CA THR A 4 10.38 25.13 -12.46
C THR A 4 9.40 23.97 -12.67
N ARG A 5 9.18 23.53 -13.92
CA ARG A 5 8.35 22.36 -14.23
C ARG A 5 8.95 21.08 -13.65
N MET A 6 10.26 20.89 -13.79
CA MET A 6 10.97 19.73 -13.21
C MET A 6 10.88 19.73 -11.68
N LYS A 7 11.09 20.87 -11.02
CA LYS A 7 10.96 20.99 -9.57
C LYS A 7 9.55 20.64 -9.09
N ARG A 8 8.51 21.10 -9.81
CA ARG A 8 7.11 20.77 -9.49
C ARG A 8 6.83 19.28 -9.66
N GLN A 9 7.35 18.67 -10.72
CA GLN A 9 7.18 17.24 -10.96
C GLN A 9 7.86 16.40 -9.88
N ALA A 10 9.11 16.74 -9.52
CA ALA A 10 9.84 16.08 -8.43
C ALA A 10 9.07 16.19 -7.10
N ALA A 11 8.55 17.37 -6.76
CA ALA A 11 7.75 17.55 -5.56
C ALA A 11 6.43 16.74 -5.57
N LYS A 12 5.79 16.58 -6.75
CA LYS A 12 4.59 15.75 -6.89
C LYS A 12 4.93 14.28 -6.68
N ILE A 13 6.02 13.80 -7.28
CA ILE A 13 6.50 12.42 -7.12
C ILE A 13 6.85 12.16 -5.66
N GLY A 14 7.61 13.05 -5.01
CA GLY A 14 7.96 12.92 -3.60
C GLY A 14 6.73 12.73 -2.72
N ARG A 15 5.72 13.60 -2.85
CA ARG A 15 4.46 13.44 -2.10
C ARG A 15 3.72 12.13 -2.41
N ALA A 16 3.79 11.64 -3.65
CA ALA A 16 3.15 10.37 -4.00
C ALA A 16 3.86 9.19 -3.34
N VAL A 17 5.19 9.21 -3.30
CA VAL A 17 6.01 8.19 -2.60
C VAL A 17 5.76 8.23 -1.10
N ASP A 18 5.76 9.42 -0.49
CA ASP A 18 5.47 9.57 0.94
C ASP A 18 4.07 9.04 1.29
N ARG A 19 3.09 9.29 0.41
CA ARG A 19 1.72 8.79 0.59
C ARG A 19 1.64 7.27 0.46
N LEU A 20 2.38 6.68 -0.48
CA LEU A 20 2.44 5.22 -0.66
C LEU A 20 3.05 4.54 0.57
N ALA A 21 4.19 5.05 1.05
CA ALA A 21 4.83 4.54 2.26
C ALA A 21 3.92 4.63 3.49
N ALA A 22 3.13 5.70 3.61
CA ALA A 22 2.15 5.84 4.68
C ALA A 22 1.00 4.81 4.57
N ILE A 23 0.58 4.44 3.35
CA ILE A 23 -0.43 3.40 3.13
C ILE A 23 0.14 2.03 3.51
N GLU A 24 1.34 1.70 3.04
CA GLU A 24 2.03 0.44 3.39
C GLU A 24 2.20 0.30 4.91
N ALA A 25 2.65 1.35 5.58
CA ALA A 25 2.75 1.37 7.04
C ALA A 25 1.40 1.24 7.75
N SER A 26 0.32 1.76 7.15
CA SER A 26 -1.04 1.62 7.71
C SER A 26 -1.52 0.17 7.61
N VAL A 27 -1.27 -0.51 6.48
CA VAL A 27 -1.60 -1.94 6.30
C VAL A 27 -0.80 -2.79 7.30
N ALA A 28 0.50 -2.51 7.46
CA ALA A 28 1.34 -3.19 8.44
C ALA A 28 0.98 -2.88 9.90
N ALA A 29 0.17 -1.87 10.17
CA ALA A 29 -0.30 -1.54 11.51
C ALA A 29 -1.69 -2.13 11.85
N LEU A 30 -2.36 -2.77 10.89
CA LEU A 30 -3.65 -3.41 11.12
C LEU A 30 -3.53 -4.56 12.13
N ALA A 31 -4.59 -4.78 12.90
CA ALA A 31 -4.74 -6.00 13.70
C ALA A 31 -4.92 -7.21 12.76
N ASP A 32 -4.67 -8.41 13.27
CA ASP A 32 -4.71 -9.61 12.44
C ASP A 32 -6.11 -9.86 11.84
N GLU A 33 -7.19 -9.60 12.58
CA GLU A 33 -8.58 -9.70 12.08
C GLU A 33 -8.84 -8.69 10.95
N ASP A 34 -8.50 -7.41 11.15
CA ASP A 34 -8.66 -6.37 10.14
C ASP A 34 -7.83 -6.65 8.88
N LEU A 35 -6.64 -7.23 9.04
CA LEU A 35 -5.76 -7.61 7.94
C LEU A 35 -6.35 -8.76 7.12
N LEU A 36 -6.95 -9.75 7.77
CA LEU A 36 -7.66 -10.85 7.12
C LEU A 36 -8.88 -10.32 6.35
N ASP A 37 -9.67 -9.44 6.96
CA ASP A 37 -10.80 -8.79 6.31
C ASP A 37 -10.37 -7.99 5.08
N LEU A 38 -9.27 -7.22 5.19
CA LEU A 38 -8.72 -6.48 4.05
C LEU A 38 -8.32 -7.44 2.91
N ALA A 39 -7.69 -8.56 3.24
CA ALA A 39 -7.30 -9.55 2.25
C ALA A 39 -8.53 -10.22 1.58
N ASP A 40 -9.58 -10.51 2.34
CA ASP A 40 -10.83 -11.08 1.82
C ASP A 40 -11.58 -10.10 0.90
N ILE A 41 -11.67 -8.82 1.30
CA ILE A 41 -12.29 -7.75 0.49
C ILE A 41 -11.65 -7.67 -0.91
N PHE A 42 -10.33 -7.84 -1.00
CA PHE A 42 -9.58 -7.78 -2.27
C PHE A 42 -9.27 -9.17 -2.85
N ALA A 43 -9.85 -10.25 -2.32
CA ALA A 43 -9.59 -11.62 -2.79
C ALA A 43 -10.17 -11.86 -4.20
N ALA A 44 -11.31 -11.24 -4.50
CA ALA A 44 -12.00 -11.37 -5.78
C ALA A 44 -11.45 -10.42 -6.85
N GLY A 45 -11.35 -10.90 -8.09
CA GLY A 45 -10.93 -10.10 -9.24
C GLY A 45 -9.42 -10.07 -9.47
N GLU A 46 -8.97 -9.07 -10.24
CA GLU A 46 -7.55 -8.92 -10.58
C GLU A 46 -6.73 -8.51 -9.35
N PRO A 47 -5.47 -8.97 -9.24
CA PRO A 47 -4.58 -8.56 -8.16
C PRO A 47 -4.45 -7.03 -8.09
N THR A 48 -4.75 -6.47 -6.92
CA THR A 48 -4.57 -5.04 -6.64
C THR A 48 -3.33 -4.84 -5.76
N PRO A 49 -2.71 -3.64 -5.78
CA PRO A 49 -1.62 -3.34 -4.86
C PRO A 49 -1.98 -3.55 -3.38
N LEU A 50 -3.25 -3.29 -3.00
CA LEU A 50 -3.72 -3.52 -1.63
C LEU A 50 -3.79 -5.01 -1.29
N ARG A 51 -4.21 -5.85 -2.25
CA ARG A 51 -4.19 -7.32 -2.10
C ARG A 51 -2.77 -7.83 -1.89
N GLU A 52 -1.82 -7.33 -2.68
CA GLU A 52 -0.41 -7.72 -2.59
C GLU A 52 0.21 -7.30 -1.25
N MET A 53 -0.07 -6.06 -0.81
CA MET A 53 0.38 -5.55 0.50
C MET A 53 -0.20 -6.39 1.65
N ALA A 54 -1.50 -6.69 1.64
CA ALA A 54 -2.12 -7.50 2.67
C ALA A 54 -1.56 -8.93 2.69
N ALA A 55 -1.41 -9.57 1.52
CA ALA A 55 -0.84 -10.90 1.41
C ALA A 55 0.62 -10.97 1.90
N ALA A 56 1.43 -9.95 1.59
CA ALA A 56 2.81 -9.87 2.07
C ALA A 56 2.88 -9.74 3.60
N GLU A 57 2.01 -8.92 4.20
CA GLU A 57 1.96 -8.77 5.65
C GLU A 57 1.41 -10.03 6.34
N MET A 58 0.38 -10.67 5.78
CA MET A 58 -0.11 -11.96 6.28
C MET A 58 0.99 -13.03 6.25
N LEU A 59 1.75 -13.12 5.15
CA LEU A 59 2.88 -14.02 5.06
C LEU A 59 3.95 -13.69 6.11
N HIS A 60 4.25 -12.40 6.32
CA HIS A 60 5.20 -11.97 7.34
C HIS A 60 4.79 -12.42 8.75
N ARG A 61 3.49 -12.44 9.04
CA ARG A 61 2.89 -12.84 10.32
C ARG A 61 2.50 -14.31 10.41
N ASN A 62 2.73 -15.11 9.37
CA ASN A 62 2.24 -16.50 9.26
C ASN A 62 0.71 -16.64 9.45
N LEU A 63 -0.06 -15.69 8.92
CA LEU A 63 -1.52 -15.73 8.90
C LEU A 63 -2.01 -16.36 7.60
N SER A 64 -3.15 -17.04 7.68
CA SER A 64 -3.87 -17.59 6.54
C SER A 64 -5.36 -17.31 6.68
N LEU A 65 -6.01 -16.98 5.56
CA LEU A 65 -7.47 -16.95 5.45
C LEU A 65 -8.06 -18.37 5.47
#